data_AF-A0A812YG31-F1
#
_entry.id   AF-A0A812YG31-F1
#
_cell.length_a   1.000
_cell.length_b   1.000
_cell.length_c   1.000
_cell.angle_alpha   90.00
_cell.angle_beta   90.00
_cell.angle_gamma   90.00
#
_symmetry.space_group_name_H-M   'P 1'
#
loop_
_entity.id
_entity.type
_entity.pdbx_description
1 polymer ?
#
loop_
_entity_poly.entity_id
_entity_poly.type
_entity_poly.pdbx_seq_one_letter_code
_entity_poly.pdbx_strand_id
1 'polypeptide(L)'
;MDPTRGSSDVNPLRLPRPIVGERPAPTTPIPKRSPKTPAGKKRPPPGQTPSPSLFFDLKLEKKGDKEAVNAFAQALTGASDLTDHVIYTVTEIDGAFRCSLRIPAWSNEAFEGEVQPSRKEAEQSAAHAFKMDWRVVQHAKNFPKGRKRLENDEFKERIRQERRLAREASMAKHARSR
;
A
#
# COMPACT_ATOMS: atom_id res chain seq x y z
N MET A 1 -41.77 -27.76 -32.17
CA MET A 1 -41.99 -27.33 -30.78
C MET A 1 -41.33 -25.98 -30.66
N ASP A 2 -42.14 -24.96 -30.92
CA ASP A 2 -41.80 -23.52 -31.03
C ASP A 2 -42.09 -22.82 -29.67
N PRO A 3 -41.83 -21.51 -29.47
CA PRO A 3 -41.00 -20.99 -28.39
C PRO A 3 -41.76 -20.10 -27.41
N THR A 4 -41.47 -20.18 -26.11
CA THR A 4 -41.97 -19.20 -25.12
C THR A 4 -40.97 -18.08 -24.88
N ARG A 5 -41.09 -17.10 -25.76
CA ARG A 5 -40.73 -15.68 -25.62
C ARG A 5 -41.46 -15.08 -24.41
N GLY A 6 -40.74 -14.58 -23.40
CA GLY A 6 -41.24 -13.56 -22.46
C GLY A 6 -40.31 -12.35 -22.62
N SER A 7 -40.68 -11.26 -23.33
CA SER A 7 -41.71 -10.25 -23.03
C SER A 7 -41.53 -9.72 -21.60
N SER A 8 -40.63 -8.75 -21.38
CA SER A 8 -40.78 -7.30 -21.59
C SER A 8 -41.52 -6.62 -20.44
N ASP A 9 -40.77 -6.23 -19.40
CA ASP A 9 -41.13 -5.09 -18.57
C ASP A 9 -39.95 -4.13 -18.53
N VAL A 10 -39.92 -3.29 -19.56
CA VAL A 10 -39.10 -2.10 -19.65
C VAL A 10 -39.77 -1.10 -18.71
N ASN A 11 -39.21 -0.89 -17.52
CA ASN A 11 -39.69 0.16 -16.63
C ASN A 11 -38.94 1.47 -16.98
N PRO A 12 -39.59 2.45 -17.64
CA PRO A 12 -38.92 3.67 -18.04
C PRO A 12 -38.62 4.55 -16.84
N LEU A 13 -37.33 4.87 -16.67
CA LEU A 13 -36.75 6.08 -16.09
C LEU A 13 -37.75 6.99 -15.32
N ARG A 14 -37.87 6.77 -14.01
CA ARG A 14 -38.23 7.85 -13.09
C ARG A 14 -36.97 8.57 -12.65
N LEU A 15 -36.76 9.77 -13.19
CA LEU A 15 -35.77 10.73 -12.68
C LEU A 15 -36.34 11.47 -11.46
N PRO A 16 -35.83 11.27 -10.23
CA PRO A 16 -36.10 12.18 -9.14
C PRO A 16 -35.19 13.42 -9.23
N ARG A 17 -35.86 14.53 -9.57
CA ARG A 17 -35.64 15.96 -9.31
C ARG A 17 -34.26 16.48 -8.81
N PRO A 18 -33.78 17.62 -9.33
CA PRO A 18 -32.68 18.35 -8.72
C PRO A 18 -33.08 18.87 -7.33
N ILE A 19 -32.32 18.48 -6.31
CA ILE A 19 -32.40 19.08 -4.97
C ILE A 19 -31.79 20.48 -5.07
N VAL A 20 -32.66 21.47 -5.24
CA VAL A 20 -32.32 22.88 -5.09
C VAL A 20 -32.38 23.21 -3.61
N GLY A 21 -31.23 23.63 -3.08
CA GLY A 21 -31.16 24.45 -1.88
C GLY A 21 -30.72 23.72 -0.63
N GLU A 22 -29.46 23.91 -0.27
CA GLU A 22 -29.14 24.59 0.99
C GLU A 22 -27.76 25.24 0.89
N ARG A 23 -27.76 26.57 1.00
CA ARG A 23 -26.56 27.39 1.13
C ARG A 23 -25.98 27.16 2.53
N PRO A 24 -24.73 26.71 2.69
CA PRO A 24 -24.03 26.95 3.94
C PRO A 24 -23.62 28.44 4.01
N ALA A 25 -24.21 29.16 4.96
CA ALA A 25 -23.73 30.44 5.44
C ALA A 25 -22.49 30.24 6.36
N PRO A 26 -22.06 31.30 7.06
CA PRO A 26 -21.05 32.27 6.70
C PRO A 26 -19.63 31.82 7.08
N THR A 27 -18.66 32.27 6.28
CA THR A 27 -17.22 32.20 6.53
C THR A 27 -16.90 32.80 7.91
N THR A 28 -16.62 31.95 8.89
CA THR A 28 -15.97 32.38 10.12
C THR A 28 -14.58 32.91 9.79
N PRO A 29 -14.19 34.10 10.28
CA PRO A 29 -12.85 34.61 10.08
C PRO A 29 -11.85 33.67 10.76
N ILE A 30 -11.01 33.06 9.94
CA ILE A 30 -9.87 32.26 10.37
C ILE A 30 -9.02 33.17 11.28
N PRO A 31 -8.87 32.86 12.59
CA PRO A 31 -7.96 33.60 13.43
C PRO A 31 -6.57 33.44 12.81
N LYS A 32 -5.94 34.58 12.47
CA LYS A 32 -4.52 34.66 12.11
C LYS A 32 -3.71 34.13 13.29
N ARG A 33 -3.54 32.81 13.36
CA ARG A 33 -2.56 32.19 14.23
C ARG A 33 -1.22 32.57 13.64
N SER A 34 -0.57 33.51 14.30
CA SER A 34 0.83 33.85 14.08
C SER A 34 1.62 32.55 13.92
N PRO A 35 2.51 32.44 12.92
CA PRO A 35 3.39 31.29 12.80
C PRO A 35 4.24 31.24 14.07
N LYS A 36 3.84 30.39 15.02
CA LYS A 36 4.66 30.00 16.15
C LYS A 36 5.78 29.18 15.53
N THR A 37 6.85 29.86 15.15
CA THR A 37 8.12 29.26 14.76
C THR A 37 8.41 28.17 15.79
N PRO A 38 8.46 26.89 15.38
CA PRO A 38 8.78 25.83 16.32
C PRO A 38 10.17 26.16 16.88
N ALA A 39 10.21 26.41 18.19
CA ALA A 39 11.41 26.64 18.96
C ALA A 39 12.46 25.61 18.51
N GLY A 40 13.65 26.11 18.18
CA GLY A 40 14.68 25.40 17.45
C GLY A 40 14.78 23.94 17.85
N LYS A 41 14.51 23.05 16.88
CA LYS A 41 15.00 21.67 16.94
C LYS A 41 16.50 21.79 17.15
N LYS A 42 16.95 21.56 18.38
CA LYS A 42 18.36 21.38 18.72
C LYS A 42 18.91 20.43 17.67
N ARG A 43 19.80 20.92 16.82
CA ARG A 43 20.53 20.07 15.87
C ARG A 43 21.07 18.91 16.69
N PRO A 44 20.77 17.65 16.32
CA PRO A 44 21.40 16.52 16.98
C PRO A 44 22.91 16.73 16.89
N PRO A 45 23.66 16.44 17.97
CA PRO A 45 25.09 16.67 18.01
C PRO A 45 25.77 16.01 16.80
N PRO A 46 26.65 16.72 16.07
CA PRO A 46 27.43 16.12 14.98
C PRO A 46 28.31 15.04 15.59
N GLY A 47 27.96 13.77 15.37
CA GLY A 47 28.67 12.63 15.95
C GLY A 47 27.78 11.46 16.37
N GLN A 48 26.47 11.64 16.48
CA GLN A 48 25.56 10.50 16.63
C GLN A 48 25.25 9.92 15.25
N THR A 49 26.23 9.26 14.64
CA THR A 49 25.95 8.30 13.58
C THR A 49 24.96 7.29 14.16
N PRO A 50 23.73 7.15 13.62
CA PRO A 50 22.82 6.11 14.07
C PRO A 50 23.60 4.81 13.96
N SER A 51 23.85 4.16 15.09
CA SER A 51 24.69 2.97 15.11
C SER A 51 24.15 2.02 14.05
N PRO A 52 24.96 1.51 13.11
CA PRO A 52 24.53 0.57 12.07
C PRO A 52 24.30 -0.83 12.67
N SER A 53 23.90 -0.88 13.95
CA SER A 53 23.18 -1.96 14.61
C SER A 53 21.73 -2.02 14.09
N LEU A 54 21.57 -1.95 12.76
CA LEU A 54 20.34 -2.34 12.08
C LEU A 54 20.37 -3.86 11.90
N PHE A 55 20.49 -4.58 13.01
CA PHE A 55 20.02 -5.95 13.01
C PHE A 55 18.50 -5.84 12.84
N PHE A 56 18.02 -6.21 11.65
CA PHE A 56 16.59 -6.38 11.39
C PHE A 56 16.13 -7.57 12.25
N ASP A 57 15.87 -7.31 13.52
CA ASP A 57 15.15 -8.25 14.35
C ASP A 57 13.68 -8.13 13.93
N LEU A 58 13.24 -9.00 13.01
CA LEU A 58 11.85 -9.09 12.55
C LEU A 58 10.97 -9.70 13.66
N LYS A 59 10.98 -9.08 14.84
CA LYS A 59 10.01 -9.35 15.91
C LYS A 59 8.68 -8.73 15.51
N LEU A 60 8.05 -9.31 14.47
CA LEU A 60 6.77 -8.88 13.91
C LEU A 60 5.70 -8.77 15.00
N GLU A 61 5.72 -9.70 15.96
CA GLU A 61 4.81 -9.76 17.10
C GLU A 61 4.75 -8.44 17.90
N LYS A 62 5.91 -7.80 18.10
CA LYS A 62 6.02 -6.58 18.93
C LYS A 62 5.74 -5.28 18.18
N LYS A 63 5.73 -5.33 16.84
CA LYS A 63 5.52 -4.15 15.99
C LYS A 63 4.03 -3.97 15.69
N GLY A 64 3.62 -2.73 15.43
CA GLY A 64 2.29 -2.45 14.90
C GLY A 64 2.08 -3.13 13.55
N ASP A 65 0.84 -3.42 13.17
CA ASP A 65 0.55 -4.27 11.99
C ASP A 65 1.17 -3.69 10.70
N LYS A 66 0.95 -2.39 10.44
CA LYS A 66 1.55 -1.70 9.27
C LYS A 66 3.07 -1.60 9.35
N GLU A 67 3.62 -1.41 10.55
CA GLU A 67 5.07 -1.37 10.76
C GLU A 67 5.71 -2.73 10.55
N ALA A 68 5.02 -3.81 10.90
CA ALA A 68 5.45 -5.18 10.70
C ALA A 68 5.54 -5.51 9.20
N VAL A 69 4.51 -5.14 8.42
CA VAL A 69 4.51 -5.24 6.95
C VAL A 69 5.70 -4.47 6.36
N ASN A 70 5.86 -3.21 6.75
CA ASN A 70 6.94 -2.36 6.23
C ASN A 70 8.32 -2.92 6.58
N ALA A 71 8.53 -3.35 7.82
CA ALA A 71 9.78 -3.97 8.23
C ALA A 71 10.07 -5.27 7.47
N PHE A 72 9.04 -6.08 7.20
CA PHE A 72 9.18 -7.30 6.42
C PHE A 72 9.52 -7.02 4.96
N ALA A 73 8.82 -6.08 4.31
CA ALA A 73 9.10 -5.68 2.95
C ALA A 73 10.49 -5.03 2.80
N GLN A 74 10.93 -4.23 3.78
CA GLN A 74 12.31 -3.70 3.82
C GLN A 74 13.35 -4.81 3.99
N ALA A 75 13.07 -5.83 4.80
CA ALA A 75 13.98 -6.94 5.00
C ALA A 75 14.16 -7.78 3.73
N LEU A 76 13.09 -7.96 2.95
CA LEU A 76 13.11 -8.69 1.68
C LEU A 76 13.81 -7.94 0.55
N THR A 77 13.49 -6.66 0.40
CA THR A 77 13.94 -5.87 -0.76
C THR A 77 15.25 -5.14 -0.50
N GLY A 78 15.55 -4.87 0.77
CA GLY A 78 16.65 -4.00 1.17
C GLY A 78 16.47 -2.53 0.79
N ALA A 79 15.33 -2.16 0.20
CA ALA A 79 15.01 -0.81 -0.22
C ALA A 79 14.45 0.01 0.94
N SER A 80 14.78 1.31 0.99
CA SER A 80 14.11 2.26 1.88
C SER A 80 12.69 2.58 1.41
N ASP A 81 12.50 2.53 0.09
CA ASP A 81 11.29 2.99 -0.58
C ASP A 81 10.38 1.78 -0.80
N LEU A 82 9.30 1.72 -0.01
CA LEU A 82 8.40 0.57 0.05
C LEU A 82 7.17 0.71 -0.85
N THR A 83 6.97 1.88 -1.45
CA THR A 83 5.76 2.23 -2.20
C THR A 83 5.48 1.25 -3.35
N ASP A 84 6.53 0.78 -4.03
CA ASP A 84 6.40 -0.16 -5.15
C ASP A 84 6.36 -1.63 -4.70
N HIS A 85 6.63 -1.88 -3.42
CA HIS A 85 6.81 -3.23 -2.87
C HIS A 85 5.63 -3.69 -2.01
N VAL A 86 4.82 -2.78 -1.52
CA VAL A 86 3.63 -3.07 -0.71
C VAL A 86 2.41 -2.48 -1.40
N ILE A 87 1.59 -3.35 -1.99
CA ILE A 87 0.40 -2.95 -2.75
C ILE A 87 -0.82 -3.22 -1.88
N TYR A 88 -1.52 -2.15 -1.50
CA TYR A 88 -2.84 -2.23 -0.86
C TYR A 88 -3.91 -2.01 -1.93
N THR A 89 -4.85 -2.95 -2.07
CA THR A 89 -6.00 -2.83 -2.97
C THR A 89 -7.27 -2.83 -2.14
N VAL A 90 -7.93 -1.67 -2.07
CA VAL A 90 -9.18 -1.47 -1.33
C VAL A 90 -10.35 -1.61 -2.28
N THR A 91 -11.31 -2.46 -1.91
CA THR A 91 -12.57 -2.69 -2.62
C THR A 91 -13.72 -2.29 -1.70
N GLU A 92 -14.67 -1.53 -2.22
CA GLU A 92 -15.89 -1.15 -1.49
C GLU A 92 -16.96 -2.22 -1.71
N ILE A 93 -17.54 -2.74 -0.63
CA ILE A 93 -18.54 -3.81 -0.63
C ILE A 93 -19.65 -3.39 0.33
N ASP A 94 -20.86 -3.18 -0.21
CA ASP A 94 -22.08 -2.86 0.55
C ASP A 94 -21.94 -1.69 1.55
N GLY A 95 -21.21 -0.63 1.16
CA GLY A 95 -20.99 0.56 2.00
C GLY A 95 -19.91 0.37 3.07
N ALA A 96 -19.19 -0.75 3.05
CA ALA A 96 -17.99 -0.98 3.84
C ALA A 96 -16.78 -1.20 2.92
N PHE A 97 -15.58 -1.28 3.51
CA PHE A 97 -14.32 -1.41 2.79
C PHE A 97 -13.63 -2.71 3.15
N ARG A 98 -13.19 -3.45 2.12
CA ARG A 98 -12.31 -4.60 2.26
C ARG A 98 -10.97 -4.27 1.64
N CYS A 99 -9.87 -4.58 2.31
CA CYS A 99 -8.53 -4.35 1.77
C CYS A 99 -7.84 -5.69 1.53
N SER A 100 -7.12 -5.80 0.42
CA SER A 100 -6.19 -6.89 0.13
C SER A 100 -4.77 -6.34 0.06
N LEU A 101 -3.84 -6.99 0.72
CA LEU A 101 -2.43 -6.62 0.76
C LEU A 101 -1.60 -7.62 -0.04
N ARG A 102 -0.76 -7.14 -0.95
CA ARG A 102 0.17 -7.97 -1.72
C ARG A 102 1.60 -7.44 -1.60
N ILE A 103 2.56 -8.35 -1.42
CA ILE A 103 4.00 -8.04 -1.39
C ILE A 103 4.68 -8.82 -2.53
N PRO A 104 4.83 -8.24 -3.73
CA PRO A 104 5.36 -8.94 -4.90
C PRO A 104 6.78 -9.50 -4.72
N ALA A 105 7.56 -8.91 -3.82
CA ALA A 105 8.91 -9.37 -3.49
C ALA A 105 8.92 -10.68 -2.70
N TRP A 106 7.81 -11.07 -2.07
CA TRP A 106 7.68 -12.30 -1.30
C TRP A 106 6.86 -13.35 -2.04
N SER A 107 5.62 -13.02 -2.37
CA SER A 107 4.68 -13.93 -3.00
C SER A 107 3.68 -13.14 -3.84
N ASN A 108 3.05 -13.83 -4.80
CA ASN A 108 1.95 -13.27 -5.58
C ASN A 108 0.59 -13.41 -4.88
N GLU A 109 0.57 -14.01 -3.68
CA GLU A 109 -0.65 -14.17 -2.90
C GLU A 109 -1.07 -12.82 -2.30
N ALA A 110 -2.38 -12.58 -2.28
CA ALA A 110 -2.98 -11.41 -1.65
C ALA A 110 -3.56 -11.82 -0.30
N PHE A 111 -3.24 -11.05 0.73
CA PHE A 111 -3.73 -11.21 2.09
C PHE A 111 -4.98 -10.36 2.26
N GLU A 112 -6.13 -11.01 2.32
CA GLU A 112 -7.41 -10.34 2.49
C GLU A 112 -7.68 -10.03 3.96
N GLY A 113 -7.93 -8.75 4.24
CA GLY A 113 -8.45 -8.31 5.53
C GLY A 113 -9.96 -8.52 5.66
N GLU A 114 -10.44 -8.32 6.88
CA GLU A 114 -11.86 -8.25 7.18
C GLU A 114 -12.50 -6.98 6.60
N VAL A 115 -13.81 -7.03 6.42
CA VAL A 115 -14.61 -5.88 5.97
C VAL A 115 -14.76 -4.90 7.13
N GLN A 116 -14.42 -3.64 6.91
CA GLN A 116 -14.42 -2.60 7.93
C GLN A 116 -15.16 -1.34 7.44
N PRO A 117 -15.74 -0.53 8.34
CA PRO A 117 -16.51 0.66 7.93
C PRO A 117 -15.63 1.77 7.35
N SER A 118 -14.32 1.76 7.62
CA SER A 118 -13.36 2.75 7.14
C SER A 118 -12.23 2.12 6.33
N ARG A 119 -11.79 2.81 5.27
CA ARG A 119 -10.63 2.40 4.46
C ARG A 119 -9.37 2.17 5.30
N LYS A 120 -9.13 3.02 6.30
CA LYS A 120 -7.95 2.93 7.17
C LYS A 120 -7.97 1.67 8.03
N GLU A 121 -9.14 1.30 8.54
CA GLU A 121 -9.34 0.10 9.35
C GLU A 121 -9.25 -1.15 8.50
N ALA A 122 -9.79 -1.12 7.26
CA ALA A 122 -9.65 -2.21 6.30
C ALA A 122 -8.17 -2.50 5.98
N GLU A 123 -7.37 -1.46 5.72
CA GLU A 123 -5.92 -1.60 5.51
C GLU A 123 -5.20 -2.18 6.73
N GLN A 124 -5.58 -1.74 7.94
CA GLN A 124 -5.00 -2.27 9.17
C GLN A 124 -5.38 -3.75 9.37
N SER A 125 -6.62 -4.13 9.06
CA SER A 125 -7.07 -5.53 9.10
C SER A 125 -6.31 -6.41 8.11
N ALA A 126 -6.06 -5.94 6.88
CA ALA A 126 -5.23 -6.67 5.91
C ALA A 126 -3.78 -6.82 6.38
N ALA A 127 -3.19 -5.78 6.97
CA ALA A 127 -1.86 -5.85 7.57
C ALA A 127 -1.82 -6.83 8.76
N HIS A 128 -2.91 -6.90 9.54
CA HIS A 128 -3.04 -7.84 10.65
C HIS A 128 -3.12 -9.30 10.17
N ALA A 129 -3.93 -9.57 9.13
CA ALA A 129 -4.03 -10.88 8.51
C ALA A 129 -2.67 -11.36 7.99
N PHE A 130 -1.91 -10.47 7.33
CA PHE A 130 -0.53 -10.76 6.91
C PHE A 130 0.39 -11.09 8.08
N LYS A 131 0.33 -10.31 9.17
CA LYS A 131 1.17 -10.53 10.36
C LYS A 131 0.88 -11.87 11.04
N MET A 132 -0.37 -12.31 11.06
CA MET A 132 -0.80 -13.56 11.70
C MET A 132 -0.61 -14.79 10.82
N ASP A 133 -0.35 -14.62 9.53
CA ASP A 133 -0.10 -15.73 8.63
C ASP A 133 1.16 -16.51 9.05
N TRP A 134 0.99 -17.82 9.25
CA TRP A 134 2.08 -18.68 9.74
C TRP A 134 3.25 -18.75 8.77
N ARG A 135 3.03 -18.63 7.45
CA ARG A 135 4.09 -18.64 6.43
C ARG A 135 4.95 -17.40 6.55
N VAL A 136 4.33 -16.24 6.79
CA VAL A 136 5.03 -14.97 7.05
C VAL A 136 5.89 -15.10 8.30
N VAL A 137 5.32 -15.62 9.39
CA VAL A 137 6.03 -15.79 10.67
C VAL A 137 7.19 -16.77 10.54
N GLN A 138 7.00 -17.90 9.86
CA GLN A 138 8.08 -18.86 9.59
C GLN A 138 9.18 -18.24 8.73
N HIS A 139 8.81 -17.51 7.67
CA HIS A 139 9.78 -16.84 6.81
C HIS A 139 10.57 -15.78 7.59
N ALA A 140 9.88 -14.96 8.40
CA ALA A 140 10.47 -13.97 9.29
C ALA A 140 11.49 -14.56 10.26
N LYS A 141 11.22 -15.75 10.83
CA LYS A 141 12.14 -16.47 11.72
C LYS A 141 13.37 -16.99 11.01
N ASN A 142 13.23 -17.37 9.74
CA ASN A 142 14.29 -17.93 8.91
C ASN A 142 15.15 -16.86 8.21
N PHE A 143 14.88 -15.56 8.40
CA PHE A 143 15.75 -14.53 7.87
C PHE A 143 17.17 -14.68 8.44
N PRO A 144 18.20 -14.67 7.58
CA PRO A 144 19.58 -14.77 8.05
C PRO A 144 19.91 -13.54 8.89
N LYS A 145 20.05 -13.77 10.20
CA LYS A 145 20.43 -12.74 11.17
C LYS A 145 21.82 -12.23 10.81
N GLY A 146 22.00 -10.90 10.81
CA GLY A 146 23.31 -10.27 10.65
C GLY A 146 23.74 -9.94 9.22
N ARG A 147 22.93 -10.21 8.20
CA ARG A 147 23.12 -9.55 6.90
C ARG A 147 22.48 -8.16 6.93
N LYS A 148 23.28 -7.11 6.74
CA LYS A 148 22.86 -5.70 6.79
C LYS A 148 21.77 -5.34 5.77
N ARG A 149 21.57 -6.19 4.77
CA ARG A 149 20.41 -6.32 3.88
C ARG A 149 20.54 -7.71 3.27
N LEU A 150 19.44 -8.45 3.13
CA LEU A 150 19.44 -9.49 2.13
C LEU A 150 19.50 -8.74 0.80
N GLU A 151 20.70 -8.53 0.25
CA GLU A 151 20.80 -8.17 -1.15
C GLU A 151 20.25 -9.37 -1.89
N ASN A 152 18.95 -9.33 -2.15
CA ASN A 152 18.29 -10.29 -3.01
C ASN A 152 18.75 -9.92 -4.43
N ASP A 153 20.00 -10.28 -4.74
CA ASP A 153 20.69 -9.89 -5.98
C ASP A 153 19.87 -10.31 -7.20
N GLU A 154 19.20 -11.46 -7.11
CA GLU A 154 18.25 -11.94 -8.11
C GLU A 154 17.06 -11.00 -8.29
N PHE A 155 16.49 -10.46 -7.21
CA PHE A 155 15.39 -9.50 -7.29
C PHE A 155 15.85 -8.17 -7.89
N LYS A 156 17.03 -7.69 -7.48
CA LYS A 156 17.64 -6.48 -8.06
C LYS A 156 17.95 -6.67 -9.55
N GLU A 157 18.48 -7.83 -9.93
CA GLU A 157 18.73 -8.17 -11.33
C GLU A 157 17.43 -8.26 -12.13
N ARG A 158 16.38 -8.88 -11.58
CA ARG A 158 15.08 -8.94 -12.25
C ARG A 158 14.49 -7.56 -12.51
N ILE A 159 14.50 -6.66 -11.52
CA ILE A 159 14.06 -5.27 -11.68
C ILE A 159 14.93 -4.54 -12.71
N ARG A 160 16.25 -4.76 -12.69
CA ARG A 160 17.20 -4.17 -13.64
C ARG A 160 16.95 -4.66 -15.07
N GLN A 161 16.70 -5.95 -15.25
CA GLN A 161 16.35 -6.56 -16.53
C GLN A 161 15.02 -6.03 -17.06
N GLU A 162 13.99 -5.95 -16.22
CA GLU A 162 12.69 -5.42 -16.60
C GLU A 162 12.79 -3.95 -17.06
N ARG A 163 13.53 -3.11 -16.34
CA ARG A 163 13.79 -1.72 -16.76
C ARG A 163 14.57 -1.63 -18.07
N ARG A 164 15.52 -2.55 -18.30
CA ARG A 164 16.29 -2.60 -19.55
C ARG A 164 15.39 -2.96 -20.73
N LEU A 165 14.55 -3.99 -20.60
CA LEU A 165 13.58 -4.40 -21.62
C LEU A 165 12.56 -3.30 -21.90
N ALA A 166 12.05 -2.62 -20.88
CA ALA A 166 11.13 -1.49 -21.04
C ALA A 166 11.75 -0.33 -21.84
N ARG A 167 13.03 -0.02 -21.58
CA ARG A 167 13.77 1.02 -22.33
C ARG A 167 14.00 0.62 -23.78
N GLU A 168 14.35 -0.63 -24.04
CA GLU A 168 14.54 -1.17 -25.39
C GLU A 168 13.23 -1.16 -26.19
N ALA A 169 12.12 -1.58 -25.58
CA ALA A 169 10.80 -1.53 -26.19
C ALA A 169 10.35 -0.09 -26.53
N SER A 170 10.69 0.89 -25.68
CA SER A 170 10.43 2.30 -25.94
C SER A 170 11.21 2.83 -27.16
N MET A 171 12.49 2.47 -27.28
CA MET A 171 13.32 2.86 -28.43
C MET A 171 12.86 2.22 -29.74
N ALA A 172 12.48 0.94 -29.71
CA ALA A 172 11.99 0.23 -30.89
C ALA A 172 10.68 0.82 -31.42
N LYS A 173 9.77 1.27 -30.52
CA LYS A 173 8.54 1.97 -30.92
C LYS A 173 8.84 3.30 -31.61
N HIS A 174 9.82 4.07 -31.11
CA HIS A 174 10.18 5.35 -31.71
C HIS A 174 10.87 5.20 -33.07
N ALA A 175 11.67 4.14 -33.26
CA ALA A 175 12.32 3.85 -34.54
C ALA A 175 11.33 3.45 -35.65
N ARG A 176 10.19 2.83 -35.31
CA ARG A 176 9.16 2.41 -36.28
C ARG A 176 8.23 3.54 -36.74
N SER A 177 8.26 4.72 -36.11
CA SER A 177 7.40 5.84 -36.48
C SER A 177 8.09 6.86 -37.43
N ARG A 178 9.26 6.52 -37.97
CA ARG A 178 9.96 7.26 -39.01
C ARG A 178 9.90 6.48 -40.31
#